data_AF-A0A267KCI7-F1
#
_entry.id   AF-A0A267KCI7-F1
#
_cell.length_a   1.000
_cell.length_b   1.000
_cell.length_c   1.000
_cell.angle_alpha   90.00
_cell.angle_beta   90.00
_cell.angle_gamma   90.00
#
_symmetry.space_group_name_H-M   'P 1'
#
loop_
_entity.id
_entity.type
_entity.pdbx_description
1 polymer ?
#
loop_
_entity_poly.entity_id
_entity_poly.type
_entity_poly.pdbx_seq_one_letter_code
_entity_poly.pdbx_strand_id
1 'polypeptide(L)'
;MTNPKLIWTTHKLADGWVLLCVDADLEQPGEPEAMLGMRRAVHPFHFDQMNEPVIAFTLVIAEMTNAIMWGVSGAQCAQSLPASRAHAFGA
;
A
#
# COMPACT_ATOMS: atom_id res chain seq x y z
N MET A 1 -16.38 5.13 13.77
CA MET A 1 -15.57 4.34 12.82
C MET A 1 -14.12 4.71 13.06
N THR A 2 -13.26 3.73 13.28
CA THR A 2 -11.82 3.93 13.44
C THR A 2 -11.17 3.88 12.07
N ASN A 3 -10.39 4.90 11.71
CA ASN A 3 -9.53 4.82 10.53
C ASN A 3 -8.56 3.64 10.72
N PRO A 4 -8.40 2.75 9.72
CA PRO A 4 -7.45 1.65 9.84
C PRO A 4 -6.05 2.20 9.99
N LYS A 5 -5.25 1.51 10.82
CA LYS A 5 -3.86 1.88 11.05
C LYS A 5 -3.07 1.55 9.79
N LEU A 6 -2.45 2.58 9.19
CA LEU A 6 -1.51 2.39 8.10
C LEU A 6 -0.13 2.06 8.64
N ILE A 7 0.45 0.97 8.15
CA ILE A 7 1.80 0.51 8.47
C ILE A 7 2.67 0.74 7.24
N TRP A 8 3.66 1.61 7.37
CA TRP A 8 4.62 1.89 6.31
C TRP A 8 5.92 1.15 6.55
N THR A 9 6.39 0.44 5.52
CA THR A 9 7.70 -0.21 5.52
C THR A 9 8.45 0.12 4.25
N THR A 10 9.78 0.07 4.33
CA THR A 10 10.66 0.33 3.19
C THR A 10 11.74 -0.73 3.09
N HIS A 11 12.07 -1.10 1.85
CA HIS A 11 13.11 -2.10 1.58
C HIS A 11 14.03 -1.61 0.48
N LYS A 12 15.34 -1.72 0.71
CA LYS A 12 16.33 -1.51 -0.34
C LYS A 12 16.25 -2.68 -1.33
N LEU A 13 16.19 -2.35 -2.62
CA LEU A 13 16.26 -3.29 -3.73
C LEU A 13 17.62 -3.16 -4.45
N ALA A 14 17.82 -3.96 -5.50
CA ALA A 14 19.01 -3.89 -6.35
C ALA A 14 19.14 -2.52 -7.04
N ASP A 15 20.37 -2.15 -7.40
CA ASP A 15 20.68 -0.98 -8.24
C ASP A 15 20.09 0.35 -7.75
N GLY A 16 19.98 0.55 -6.44
CA GLY A 16 19.52 1.81 -5.87
C GLY A 16 17.99 1.99 -5.83
N TRP A 17 17.23 1.01 -6.28
CA TRP A 17 15.78 0.99 -6.12
C TRP A 17 15.37 0.86 -4.64
N VAL A 18 14.24 1.48 -4.30
CA VAL A 18 13.62 1.39 -2.97
C VAL A 18 12.17 0.94 -3.16
N LEU A 19 11.78 -0.11 -2.45
CA LEU A 19 10.39 -0.54 -2.35
C LEU A 19 9.73 0.20 -1.19
N LEU A 20 8.65 0.92 -1.49
CA LEU A 20 7.73 1.46 -0.50
C LEU A 20 6.54 0.52 -0.38
N CYS A 21 6.17 0.19 0.85
CA CYS A 21 5.01 -0.63 1.17
C CYS A 21 4.12 0.15 2.15
N VAL A 22 2.82 0.13 1.92
CA VAL A 22 1.82 0.56 2.89
C VAL A 22 0.77 -0.53 3.05
N ASP A 23 0.50 -0.87 4.30
CA ASP A 23 -0.47 -1.87 4.70
C ASP A 23 -1.54 -1.25 5.58
N ALA A 24 -2.79 -1.62 5.34
CA ALA A 24 -3.93 -1.32 6.19
C ALA A 24 -4.43 -2.63 6.79
N ASP A 25 -4.44 -2.69 8.11
CA ASP A 25 -5.09 -3.75 8.86
C ASP A 25 -6.61 -3.59 8.76
N LEU A 26 -7.29 -4.65 8.29
CA LEU A 26 -8.74 -4.72 8.12
C LEU A 26 -9.38 -5.74 9.07
N GLU A 27 -8.64 -6.25 10.06
CA GLU A 27 -9.13 -7.25 11.00
C GLU A 27 -10.37 -6.77 11.76
N GLN A 28 -11.36 -7.66 11.85
CA GLN A 28 -12.53 -7.47 12.69
C GLN A 28 -12.69 -8.65 13.65
N PRO A 29 -13.16 -8.41 14.89
CA PRO A 29 -13.37 -9.49 15.85
C PRO A 29 -14.30 -10.58 15.30
N GLY A 30 -13.79 -11.81 15.20
CA GLY A 30 -14.55 -12.96 14.71
C GLY A 30 -14.54 -13.15 13.19
N GLU A 31 -13.88 -12.27 12.44
CA GLU A 31 -13.62 -12.45 11.01
C GLU A 31 -12.21 -13.00 10.77
N PRO A 32 -11.96 -13.66 9.62
CA PRO A 32 -10.61 -14.03 9.21
C PRO A 32 -9.68 -12.81 9.14
N GLU A 33 -8.39 -13.04 9.39
CA GLU A 33 -7.35 -12.03 9.15
C GLU A 33 -7.44 -11.48 7.73
N ALA A 34 -7.47 -10.15 7.60
CA ALA A 34 -7.57 -9.45 6.34
C ALA A 34 -6.67 -8.21 6.36
N MET A 35 -5.84 -8.09 5.32
CA MET A 35 -4.99 -6.92 5.12
C MET A 35 -5.15 -6.39 3.71
N LEU A 36 -5.08 -5.07 3.56
CA LEU A 36 -4.95 -4.43 2.26
C LEU A 36 -3.55 -3.85 2.13
N GLY A 37 -2.89 -4.14 1.02
CA GLY A 37 -1.53 -3.69 0.79
C GLY A 37 -1.34 -2.99 -0.54
N MET A 38 -0.58 -1.89 -0.55
CA MET A 38 -0.07 -1.21 -1.75
C MET A 38 1.46 -1.23 -1.73
N ARG A 39 2.09 -1.52 -2.88
CA ARG A 39 3.55 -1.56 -3.03
C ARG A 39 3.98 -0.78 -4.26
N ARG A 40 5.09 -0.04 -4.15
CA ARG A 40 5.66 0.72 -5.26
C ARG A 40 7.17 0.77 -5.17
N ALA A 41 7.85 0.37 -6.24
CA ALA A 41 9.28 0.57 -6.39
C ALA A 41 9.56 1.97 -6.95
N VAL A 42 10.51 2.68 -6.35
CA VAL A 42 10.98 3.99 -6.80
C VAL A 42 12.48 4.03 -6.87
N HIS A 43 13.01 4.70 -7.89
CA HIS A 43 14.43 4.93 -8.05
C HIS A 43 14.75 6.41 -7.76
N PRO A 44 15.72 6.73 -6.88
CA PRO A 44 16.09 8.11 -6.56
C PRO A 44 16.44 8.99 -7.77
N PHE A 45 17.08 8.43 -8.81
CA PHE A 45 17.34 9.14 -10.08
C PHE A 45 16.09 9.75 -10.73
N HIS A 46 14.89 9.23 -10.47
CA HIS A 46 13.67 9.84 -11.00
C HIS A 46 13.43 11.25 -10.43
N PHE A 47 14.03 11.59 -9.30
CA PHE A 47 13.85 12.88 -8.62
C PHE A 47 15.07 13.81 -8.81
N ASP A 48 16.22 13.30 -9.26
CA ASP A 48 17.51 14.00 -9.26
C ASP A 48 17.52 15.30 -10.09
N GLN A 49 16.73 15.35 -11.17
CA GLN A 49 16.62 16.53 -12.04
C GLN A 49 15.40 17.42 -11.74
N MET A 50 14.63 17.11 -10.71
CA MET A 50 13.48 17.93 -10.36
C MET A 50 13.91 19.17 -9.58
N ASN A 51 13.20 20.28 -9.79
CA ASN A 51 13.45 21.52 -9.05
C ASN A 51 13.25 21.32 -7.53
N GLU A 52 12.33 20.41 -7.14
CA GLU A 52 11.97 20.13 -5.75
C GLU A 52 11.88 18.61 -5.50
N PRO A 53 13.01 17.90 -5.41
CA PRO A 53 13.05 16.43 -5.34
C PRO A 53 12.34 15.86 -4.11
N VAL A 54 12.39 16.57 -2.97
CA VAL A 54 11.71 16.17 -1.73
C VAL A 54 10.19 16.24 -1.90
N ILE A 55 9.68 17.29 -2.56
CA ILE A 55 8.24 17.43 -2.82
C ILE A 55 7.78 16.32 -3.77
N ALA A 56 8.55 16.07 -4.84
CA ALA A 56 8.25 15.01 -5.79
C ALA A 56 8.21 13.60 -5.14
N PHE A 57 9.13 13.30 -4.23
CA PHE A 57 9.08 12.05 -3.46
C PHE A 57 7.88 12.01 -2.51
N THR A 58 7.53 13.14 -1.88
CA THR A 58 6.36 13.25 -1.01
C THR A 58 5.06 12.98 -1.78
N LEU A 59 4.99 13.39 -3.06
CA LEU A 59 3.84 13.07 -3.93
C LEU A 59 3.66 11.56 -4.12
N VAL A 60 4.74 10.78 -4.19
CA VAL A 60 4.63 9.31 -4.25
C VAL A 60 3.95 8.75 -3.00
N ILE A 61 4.35 9.23 -1.82
CA ILE A 61 3.74 8.83 -0.55
C ILE A 61 2.26 9.25 -0.51
N ALA A 62 1.95 10.46 -0.96
CA ALA A 62 0.57 10.97 -1.03
C ALA A 62 -0.31 10.14 -1.97
N GLU A 63 0.19 9.82 -3.17
CA GLU A 63 -0.50 8.95 -4.13
C GLU A 63 -0.77 7.56 -3.57
N MET A 64 0.23 6.94 -2.94
CA MET A 64 0.08 5.64 -2.29
C MET A 64 -0.89 5.69 -1.11
N THR A 65 -0.87 6.78 -0.32
CA THR A 65 -1.83 7.01 0.78
C THR A 65 -3.25 7.13 0.23
N ASN A 66 -3.47 7.88 -0.84
CA ASN A 66 -4.78 8.03 -1.45
C ASN A 66 -5.28 6.69 -2.00
N ALA A 67 -4.41 5.92 -2.68
CA ALA A 67 -4.76 4.62 -3.23
C ALA A 67 -5.16 3.61 -2.15
N ILE A 68 -4.39 3.50 -1.05
CA ILE A 68 -4.73 2.58 0.04
C ILE A 68 -6.02 3.01 0.74
N MET A 69 -6.23 4.31 0.96
CA MET A 69 -7.45 4.82 1.58
C MET A 69 -8.69 4.60 0.71
N TRP A 70 -8.58 4.75 -0.61
CA TRP A 70 -9.64 4.37 -1.54
C TRP A 70 -9.94 2.88 -1.49
N GLY A 71 -8.91 2.04 -1.45
CA GLY A 71 -9.07 0.60 -1.31
C GLY A 71 -9.73 0.20 0.01
N VAL A 72 -9.39 0.86 1.12
CA VAL A 72 -10.04 0.69 2.43
C VAL A 72 -11.54 1.03 2.32
N SER A 73 -11.89 2.18 1.75
CA SER A 73 -13.29 2.57 1.56
C SER A 73 -14.05 1.58 0.68
N GLY A 74 -13.42 1.06 -0.37
CA GLY A 74 -13.99 0.02 -1.22
C GLY A 74 -14.13 -1.33 -0.50
N ALA A 75 -13.15 -1.74 0.31
CA ALA A 75 -13.15 -2.97 1.07
C ALA A 75 -14.27 -3.00 2.11
N GLN A 76 -14.62 -1.85 2.71
CA GLN A 76 -15.79 -1.73 3.59
C GLN A 76 -17.12 -2.05 2.87
N CYS A 77 -17.19 -1.85 1.56
CA CYS A 77 -18.36 -2.17 0.75
C CYS A 77 -18.27 -3.56 0.10
N ALA A 78 -17.11 -4.21 0.15
CA ALA A 78 -16.90 -5.53 -0.41
C ALA A 78 -17.18 -6.61 0.64
N GLN A 79 -17.88 -7.68 0.27
CA GLN A 79 -17.95 -8.88 1.12
C GLN A 79 -16.56 -9.49 1.21
N SER A 80 -16.02 -9.63 2.43
CA SER A 80 -14.76 -10.33 2.67
C SER A 80 -14.90 -11.77 2.19
N LEU A 81 -14.19 -12.12 1.13
CA LEU A 81 -14.17 -13.48 0.60
C LEU A 81 -13.04 -14.25 1.31
N PRO A 82 -13.25 -15.53 1.68
CA PRO A 82 -12.19 -16.36 2.24
C PRO A 82 -10.97 -16.38 1.32
N ALA A 83 -9.76 -16.34 1.89
CA ALA A 83 -8.50 -16.34 1.14
C ALA A 83 -8.38 -17.48 0.11
N SER A 84 -9.05 -18.63 0.33
CA SER A 84 -9.14 -19.74 -0.63
C SER A 84 -9.87 -19.41 -1.93
N ARG A 85 -10.73 -18.37 -1.94
CA ARG A 85 -11.47 -17.87 -3.11
C ARG A 85 -10.88 -16.59 -3.69
N ALA A 86 -9.87 -16.01 -3.05
CA ALA A 86 -9.21 -14.79 -3.53
C ALA A 86 -8.34 -15.02 -4.77
N HIS A 87 -8.27 -16.24 -5.32
CA HIS A 87 -7.36 -16.61 -6.41
C HIS A 87 -5.90 -16.16 -6.18
N ALA A 88 -5.50 -15.99 -4.90
CA ALA A 88 -4.19 -15.46 -4.53
C ALA A 88 -3.03 -16.36 -4.99
N PHE A 89 -3.34 -17.63 -5.25
CA PHE A 89 -2.48 -18.55 -5.99
C PHE A 89 -3.32 -19.13 -7.14
N GLY A 90 -3.05 -18.68 -8.36
CA GLY A 90 -3.65 -19.26 -9.56
C GLY A 90 -3.24 -20.73 -9.71
N ALA A 91 -4.17 -21.54 -10.24
CA ALA A 91 -3.86 -22.85 -10.80
C ALA A 91 -3.38 -22.70 -12.25
#